data_AF-A0A5C8T4S5-F1
#
_entry.id   AF-A0A5C8T4S5-F1
#
_cell.length_a   1.000
_cell.length_b   1.000
_cell.length_c   1.000
_cell.angle_alpha   90.00
_cell.angle_beta   90.00
_cell.angle_gamma   90.00
#
_symmetry.space_group_name_H-M   'P 1'
#
loop_
_entity.id
_entity.type
_entity.pdbx_description
1 polymer ?
#
loop_
_entity_poly.entity_id
_entity_poly.type
_entity_poly.pdbx_seq_one_letter_code
_entity_poly.pdbx_strand_id
1 'polypeptide(L)' 'MSGLPAVIEPVEALPPAQADDDAQMVRLWLSRSSSPNTRRNYEREARRFLVHVGKPLG' A
#
# COMPACT_ATOMS: atom_id res chain seq x y z
N MET A 1 -29.96 -31.11 -13.15
CA MET A 1 -29.36 -29.85 -13.65
C MET A 1 -28.26 -29.45 -12.70
N SER A 2 -27.01 -29.83 -12.97
CA SER A 2 -25.86 -29.40 -12.17
C SER A 2 -25.26 -28.16 -12.80
N GLY A 3 -25.38 -27.01 -12.12
CA GLY A 3 -24.66 -25.80 -12.49
C GLY A 3 -23.21 -25.92 -12.04
N LEU A 4 -22.28 -25.74 -12.99
CA LEU A 4 -20.84 -25.63 -12.67
C LEU A 4 -20.61 -24.36 -11.83
N PRO A 5 -19.68 -24.39 -10.86
CA PRO A 5 -19.31 -23.19 -10.13
C PRO A 5 -18.64 -22.18 -11.08
N ALA A 6 -18.93 -20.90 -10.89
CA ALA A 6 -18.30 -19.81 -11.64
C ALA A 6 -16.79 -19.87 -11.44
N VAL A 7 -16.05 -20.00 -12.54
CA VAL A 7 -14.59 -19.85 -12.55
C VAL A 7 -14.30 -18.39 -12.24
N ILE A 8 -13.75 -18.13 -11.04
CA ILE A 8 -13.23 -16.81 -10.69
C ILE A 8 -11.88 -16.70 -11.40
N GLU A 9 -11.88 -16.12 -12.60
CA GLU A 9 -10.65 -15.76 -13.30
C GLU A 9 -9.81 -14.84 -12.38
N PRO A 10 -8.52 -15.15 -12.15
CA PRO A 10 -7.67 -14.27 -11.37
C PRO A 10 -7.61 -12.92 -12.07
N VAL A 11 -8.07 -11.86 -11.41
CA VAL A 11 -7.79 -10.50 -11.87
C VAL A 11 -6.28 -10.38 -11.93
N GLU A 12 -5.74 -10.19 -13.14
CA GLU A 12 -4.32 -10.00 -13.38
C GLU A 12 -3.90 -8.74 -12.62
N ALA A 13 -3.43 -8.94 -11.38
CA ALA A 13 -3.00 -7.87 -10.53
C ALA A 13 -1.72 -7.32 -11.15
N LEU A 14 -1.75 -6.07 -11.61
CA LEU A 14 -0.54 -5.32 -11.96
C LEU A 14 0.51 -5.59 -10.88
N PRO A 15 1.75 -5.96 -11.26
CA PRO A 15 2.79 -6.19 -10.27
C PRO A 15 2.85 -4.96 -9.36
N PRO A 16 2.90 -5.16 -8.03
CA PRO A 16 2.89 -4.04 -7.10
C PRO A 16 4.04 -3.12 -7.50
N ALA A 17 3.72 -1.84 -7.73
CA ALA A 17 4.74 -0.85 -8.02
C ALA A 17 5.83 -0.96 -6.95
N GLN A 18 7.06 -1.23 -7.38
CA GLN A 18 8.20 -1.33 -6.48
C GLN A 18 8.57 0.09 -6.03
N ALA A 19 8.92 0.25 -4.76
CA ALA A 19 9.42 1.52 -4.25
C ALA A 19 10.93 1.62 -4.48
N ASP A 20 11.39 2.74 -5.03
CA ASP A 20 12.84 3.04 -5.13
C ASP A 20 13.38 3.73 -3.87
N ASP A 21 12.49 4.31 -3.05
CA ASP A 21 12.83 5.04 -1.83
C ASP A 21 11.74 4.94 -0.75
N ASP A 22 12.08 5.30 0.48
CA ASP A 22 11.16 5.25 1.63
C ASP A 22 9.90 6.10 1.41
N ALA A 23 10.01 7.22 0.68
CA ALA A 23 8.87 8.08 0.40
C ALA A 23 7.91 7.44 -0.60
N GLN A 24 8.41 6.73 -1.61
CA GLN A 24 7.64 5.90 -2.52
C GLN A 24 6.96 4.76 -1.76
N MET A 25 7.68 4.08 -0.87
CA MET A 25 7.11 3.02 -0.03
C MET A 25 5.93 3.54 0.80
N VAL A 26 6.09 4.68 1.47
CA VAL A 26 5.00 5.31 2.23
C VAL A 26 3.83 5.69 1.31
N ARG A 27 4.08 6.28 0.13
CA ARG A 27 3.00 6.60 -0.84
C ARG A 27 2.22 5.36 -1.28
N LEU A 28 2.91 4.27 -1.58
CA LEU A 28 2.29 3.00 -1.98
C LEU A 28 1.50 2.38 -0.83
N TRP A 29 2.00 2.45 0.39
CA TRP A 29 1.26 1.98 1.55
C TRP A 29 -0.01 2.82 1.80
N LEU A 30 0.09 4.15 1.70
CA LEU A 30 -1.02 5.07 1.89
C LEU A 30 -2.12 4.94 0.83
N SER A 31 -1.78 4.57 -0.41
CA SER A 31 -2.76 4.37 -1.48
C SER A 31 -3.70 3.18 -1.23
N ARG A 32 -3.27 2.20 -0.41
CA ARG A 32 -4.08 1.02 -0.04
C ARG A 32 -5.23 1.36 0.90
N SER A 33 -5.19 2.51 1.57
CA SER A 33 -6.29 2.97 2.44
C SER A 33 -7.29 3.80 1.64
N SER A 34 -8.56 3.40 1.66
CA SER A 34 -9.65 4.16 1.03
C SER A 34 -10.09 5.38 1.85
N SER A 35 -9.84 5.39 3.17
CA SER A 35 -10.25 6.47 4.08
C SER A 35 -9.28 7.66 4.02
N PRO A 36 -9.76 8.87 3.67
CA PRO A 36 -8.91 10.07 3.66
C PRO A 36 -8.35 10.44 5.04
N ASN A 37 -9.14 10.25 6.10
CA ASN A 37 -8.71 10.54 7.47
C ASN A 37 -7.61 9.57 7.93
N THR A 38 -7.79 8.28 7.64
CA THR A 38 -6.80 7.25 7.95
C THR A 38 -5.49 7.53 7.21
N ARG A 39 -5.56 7.90 5.93
CA ARG A 39 -4.38 8.27 5.13
C ARG A 39 -3.60 9.43 5.75
N ARG A 40 -4.27 10.51 6.15
CA ARG A 40 -3.62 11.67 6.80
C ARG A 40 -2.97 11.30 8.14
N ASN A 41 -3.62 10.45 8.93
CA ASN A 41 -3.06 9.98 10.19
C ASN A 41 -1.80 9.14 9.96
N TYR A 42 -1.86 8.19 9.04
CA TYR A 42 -0.72 7.34 8.69
C TYR A 42 0.44 8.13 8.11
N GLU A 43 0.17 9.11 7.25
CA GLU A 43 1.20 9.99 6.70
C GLU A 43 1.96 10.74 7.81
N ARG A 44 1.23 11.27 8.80
CA ARG A 44 1.84 11.97 9.93
C ARG A 44 2.70 11.04 10.79
N GLU A 45 2.22 9.84 11.11
CA GLU A 45 3.00 8.89 11.91
C GLU A 45 4.22 8.37 11.14
N ALA A 46 4.09 8.08 9.85
CA ALA A 46 5.22 7.70 9.00
C ALA A 46 6.30 8.80 8.97
N ARG A 47 5.90 10.07 8.83
CA ARG A 47 6.83 11.21 8.90
C ARG A 47 7.57 11.26 10.23
N ARG A 48 6.86 11.12 11.35
CA ARG A 48 7.46 11.11 12.69
C ARG A 48 8.45 9.96 12.86
N PHE A 49 8.09 8.78 12.37
CA PHE A 49 8.93 7.59 12.42
C PHE A 49 10.22 7.78 11.62
N LEU A 50 10.14 8.25 10.37
CA LEU A 50 11.33 8.48 9.53
C LEU A 50 12.28 9.52 10.15
N VAL A 51 11.72 10.61 10.71
CA VAL A 51 12.52 11.60 11.45
C VAL A 51 13.21 10.99 12.67
N HIS A 52 12.50 10.14 13.42
CA HIS A 52 13.06 9.47 14.60
C HIS A 52 14.18 8.49 14.24
N VAL A 53 14.01 7.72 13.17
CA VAL A 53 15.02 6.75 12.72
C VAL A 53 16.26 7.47 12.18
N GLY A 54 16.09 8.58 11.47
CA GLY A 54 17.20 9.45 11.04
C GLY A 54 18.13 8.80 9.99
N LYS A 55 17.73 7.69 9.38
CA LYS A 55 18.44 6.99 8.31
C LYS A 55 17.44 6.29 7.37
N PRO A 56 17.85 5.93 6.13
CA PRO A 56 17.02 5.13 5.23
C PRO A 56 16.62 3.79 5.85
N LEU A 57 15.42 3.31 5.51
CA LEU A 57 14.92 2.00 5.96
C LEU A 57 15.39 0.85 5.06
N GLY A 58 15.79 1.15 3.82
CA GLY A 58 16.34 0.23 2.82
C GLY A 58 17.85 0.33 2.67
#